data_AF-A0A4W4F8N4-F1
#
_entry.id   AF-A0A4W4F8N4-F1
#
_cell.length_a   1.000
_cell.length_b   1.000
_cell.length_c   1.000
_cell.angle_alpha   90.00
_cell.angle_beta   90.00
_cell.angle_gamma   90.00
#
_symmetry.space_group_name_H-M   'P 1'
#
loop_
_entity.id
_entity.type
_entity.pdbx_description
1 polymer ?
#
loop_
_entity_poly.entity_id
_entity_poly.type
_entity_poly.pdbx_seq_one_letter_code
_entity_poly.pdbx_strand_id
1 'polypeptide(L)'
;VNMPNLMSHLKKVADQRPQATYYNVDMLKYQVSTQGIQSTPLNLAVSWRGDANSTDLRIDYKYNTEAMTTPTPLTNIHFMAPVGGGVTKVQAMLPPAIWNPETHKILWKIPELSQKSENGGVGALLGRFQLAEGPTNPAQLTVQFTSEGTTLSGCDFQLVGAGYRLSLVKKRFSAGKYLADN
;
A
#
# COMPACT_ATOMS: atom_id res chain seq x y z
N VAL A 1 -8.23 -0.93 32.79
CA VAL A 1 -7.21 0.12 32.56
C VAL A 1 -6.70 0.60 33.91
N ASN A 2 -5.39 0.85 34.05
CA ASN A 2 -4.85 1.45 35.27
C ASN A 2 -5.12 2.98 35.25
N MET A 3 -6.17 3.40 35.94
CA MET A 3 -6.68 4.79 35.92
C MET A 3 -5.67 5.83 36.46
N PRO A 4 -4.96 5.59 37.59
CA PRO A 4 -3.91 6.51 38.05
C PRO A 4 -2.84 6.79 37.00
N ASN A 5 -2.33 5.74 36.34
CA ASN A 5 -1.30 5.90 35.32
C ASN A 5 -1.84 6.63 34.09
N LEU A 6 -3.07 6.33 33.67
CA LEU A 6 -3.72 7.02 32.56
C LEU A 6 -3.88 8.52 32.84
N MET A 7 -4.35 8.90 34.04
CA MET A 7 -4.50 10.31 34.43
C MET A 7 -3.16 11.04 34.44
N SER A 8 -2.12 10.43 35.01
CA SER A 8 -0.77 11.00 35.03
C SER A 8 -0.22 11.22 33.61
N HIS A 9 -0.40 10.23 32.72
CA HIS A 9 0.01 10.30 31.33
C HIS A 9 -0.73 11.41 30.58
N LEU A 10 -2.07 11.45 30.67
CA LEU A 10 -2.88 12.46 30.00
C LEU A 10 -2.54 13.87 30.48
N LYS A 11 -2.32 14.07 31.79
CA LYS A 11 -1.87 15.36 32.32
C LYS A 11 -0.56 15.79 31.69
N LYS A 12 0.45 14.90 31.66
CA LYS A 12 1.76 15.20 31.07
C LYS A 12 1.65 15.56 29.58
N VAL A 13 0.84 14.84 28.80
CA VAL A 13 0.67 15.12 27.36
C VAL A 13 -0.13 16.41 27.14
N ALA A 14 -1.13 16.70 27.97
CA ALA A 14 -1.89 17.93 27.92
C ALA A 14 -1.03 19.16 28.23
N ASP A 15 -0.17 19.08 29.24
CA ASP A 15 0.78 20.15 29.58
C ASP A 15 1.77 20.42 28.43
N GLN A 16 2.19 19.37 27.70
CA GLN A 16 3.06 19.51 26.53
C GLN A 16 2.35 20.03 25.28
N ARG A 17 1.05 19.76 25.14
CA ARG A 17 0.24 20.09 23.96
C ARG A 17 -1.14 20.63 24.38
N PRO A 18 -1.20 21.85 24.94
CA PRO A 18 -2.42 22.38 25.53
C PRO A 18 -3.50 22.74 24.51
N GLN A 19 -3.12 22.93 23.23
CA GLN A 19 -4.05 23.28 22.15
C GLN A 19 -4.52 22.06 21.34
N ALA A 20 -4.17 20.83 21.74
CA ALA A 20 -4.58 19.63 21.03
C ALA A 20 -6.07 19.33 21.28
N THR A 21 -6.80 18.97 20.23
CA THR A 21 -8.23 18.62 20.31
C THR A 21 -8.48 17.19 20.80
N TYR A 22 -7.45 16.33 20.75
CA TYR A 22 -7.48 14.97 21.27
C TYR A 22 -6.07 14.49 21.64
N TYR A 23 -6.00 13.52 22.55
CA TYR A 23 -4.76 12.88 22.99
C TYR A 23 -4.81 11.39 22.70
N ASN A 24 -3.90 10.90 21.85
CA ASN A 24 -3.82 9.49 21.49
C ASN A 24 -3.01 8.72 22.53
N VAL A 25 -3.49 7.52 22.91
CA VAL A 25 -2.80 6.61 23.81
C VAL A 25 -2.69 5.24 23.13
N ASP A 26 -1.48 4.73 22.99
CA ASP A 26 -1.23 3.40 22.44
C ASP A 26 -1.64 2.33 23.45
N MET A 27 -2.63 1.51 23.08
CA MET A 27 -3.20 0.49 23.98
C MET A 27 -2.69 -0.92 23.66
N LEU A 28 -2.52 -1.25 22.38
CA LEU A 28 -2.19 -2.59 21.91
C LEU A 28 -1.26 -2.49 20.70
N LYS A 29 -0.21 -3.31 20.68
CA LYS A 29 0.54 -3.66 19.48
C LYS A 29 0.33 -5.15 19.24
N TYR A 30 0.02 -5.52 18.00
CA TYR A 30 -0.31 -6.89 17.65
C TYR A 30 0.19 -7.23 16.26
N GLN A 31 0.25 -8.52 15.96
CA GLN A 31 0.51 -9.07 14.65
C GLN A 31 -0.70 -9.92 14.23
N VAL A 32 -0.99 -9.92 12.94
CA VAL A 32 -2.09 -10.69 12.35
C VAL A 32 -1.50 -11.92 11.70
N SER A 33 -2.06 -13.10 11.97
CA SER A 33 -1.66 -14.33 11.29
C SER A 33 -2.07 -14.25 9.81
N THR A 34 -1.21 -14.74 8.91
CA THR A 34 -1.41 -14.66 7.46
C THR A 34 -1.32 -16.04 6.81
N GLN A 35 -2.08 -16.23 5.73
CA GLN A 35 -2.11 -17.44 4.91
C GLN A 35 -1.56 -17.13 3.51
N GLY A 36 -0.37 -16.55 3.46
CA GLY A 36 0.29 -16.17 2.20
C GLY A 36 -0.54 -15.21 1.36
N ILE A 37 -0.67 -15.52 0.06
CA ILE A 37 -1.33 -14.66 -0.94
C ILE A 37 -2.83 -14.45 -0.71
N GLN A 38 -3.49 -15.29 0.09
CA GLN A 38 -4.91 -15.10 0.41
C GLN A 38 -5.13 -13.96 1.41
N SER A 39 -4.11 -13.65 2.24
CA SER A 39 -4.16 -12.56 3.21
C SER A 39 -3.65 -11.23 2.66
N THR A 40 -3.27 -11.17 1.38
CA THR A 40 -2.79 -9.94 0.74
C THR A 40 -3.91 -9.22 -0.01
N PRO A 41 -4.19 -7.93 0.26
CA PRO A 41 -5.30 -7.21 -0.36
C PRO A 41 -5.07 -6.84 -1.84
N LEU A 42 -3.82 -6.93 -2.32
CA LEU A 42 -3.44 -6.63 -3.70
C LEU A 42 -2.40 -7.64 -4.20
N ASN A 43 -2.83 -8.66 -4.92
CA ASN A 43 -1.92 -9.67 -5.45
C ASN A 43 -1.14 -9.10 -6.64
N LEU A 44 0.13 -9.45 -6.74
CA LEU A 44 1.06 -8.93 -7.75
C LEU A 44 1.78 -10.08 -8.46
N ALA A 45 2.02 -9.91 -9.75
CA ALA A 45 2.98 -10.69 -10.51
C ALA A 45 3.78 -9.75 -11.42
N VAL A 46 5.09 -9.91 -11.45
CA VAL A 46 6.00 -9.03 -12.21
C VAL A 46 6.77 -9.88 -13.20
N SER A 47 6.92 -9.40 -14.43
CA SER A 47 7.72 -10.04 -15.47
C SER A 47 8.59 -8.99 -16.14
N TRP A 48 9.87 -9.32 -16.24
CA TRP A 48 10.85 -8.55 -17.01
C TRP A 48 11.30 -9.37 -18.23
N ARG A 49 11.29 -8.76 -19.40
CA ARG A 49 11.82 -9.36 -20.65
C ARG A 49 12.62 -8.32 -21.38
N GLY A 50 13.74 -8.68 -21.98
CA GLY A 50 14.55 -7.69 -22.68
C GLY A 50 15.78 -8.30 -23.31
N ASP A 51 16.43 -7.47 -24.11
CA ASP A 51 17.69 -7.74 -24.78
C ASP A 51 18.67 -6.59 -24.53
N ALA A 52 19.77 -6.54 -25.29
CA ALA A 52 20.78 -5.50 -25.14
C ALA A 52 20.26 -4.07 -25.42
N ASN A 53 19.17 -3.92 -26.17
CA ASN A 53 18.68 -2.63 -26.67
C ASN A 53 17.35 -2.21 -26.05
N SER A 54 16.59 -3.14 -25.47
CA SER A 54 15.26 -2.87 -24.95
C SER A 54 14.88 -3.74 -23.75
N THR A 55 14.05 -3.18 -22.87
CA THR A 55 13.42 -3.90 -21.75
C THR A 55 11.92 -3.63 -21.72
N ASP A 56 11.15 -4.70 -21.56
CA ASP A 56 9.72 -4.77 -21.33
C ASP A 56 9.45 -5.17 -19.86
N LEU A 57 8.72 -4.31 -19.15
CA LEU A 57 8.20 -4.52 -17.81
C LEU A 57 6.69 -4.76 -17.89
N ARG A 58 6.23 -5.87 -17.33
CA ARG A 58 4.81 -6.17 -17.11
C ARG A 58 4.54 -6.39 -15.63
N ILE A 59 3.52 -5.73 -15.11
CA ILE A 59 3.03 -5.90 -13.73
C ILE A 59 1.55 -6.25 -13.83
N ASP A 60 1.19 -7.49 -13.49
CA ASP A 60 -0.20 -7.89 -13.32
C ASP A 60 -0.60 -7.69 -11.86
N TYR A 61 -1.77 -7.10 -11.62
CA TYR A 61 -2.31 -6.88 -10.28
C TYR A 61 -3.75 -7.36 -10.18
N LYS A 62 -4.12 -7.82 -8.98
CA LYS A 62 -5.48 -8.26 -8.67
C LYS A 62 -5.89 -7.83 -7.26
N TYR A 63 -6.94 -7.03 -7.18
CA TYR A 63 -7.63 -6.73 -5.93
C TYR A 63 -8.18 -8.02 -5.31
N ASN A 64 -7.88 -8.24 -4.03
CA ASN A 64 -8.29 -9.44 -3.31
C ASN A 64 -9.30 -9.09 -2.21
N THR A 65 -10.57 -9.38 -2.46
CA THR A 65 -11.66 -9.19 -1.49
C THR A 65 -11.54 -10.08 -0.27
N GLU A 66 -10.96 -11.28 -0.40
CA GLU A 66 -10.92 -12.30 0.65
C GLU A 66 -9.92 -11.94 1.77
N ALA A 67 -8.97 -11.04 1.48
CA ALA A 67 -8.01 -10.55 2.47
C ALA A 67 -8.63 -9.58 3.49
N MET A 68 -9.89 -9.15 3.30
CA MET A 68 -10.57 -8.15 4.13
C MET A 68 -11.89 -8.71 4.66
N THR A 69 -12.22 -8.42 5.91
CA THR A 69 -13.50 -8.84 6.51
C THR A 69 -14.69 -8.16 5.84
N THR A 70 -14.56 -6.85 5.58
CA THR A 70 -15.48 -6.08 4.76
C THR A 70 -14.67 -5.45 3.63
N PRO A 71 -14.84 -5.88 2.37
CA PRO A 71 -14.07 -5.34 1.26
C PRO A 71 -14.30 -3.85 1.08
N THR A 72 -13.22 -3.07 1.18
CA THR A 72 -13.20 -1.62 0.93
C THR A 72 -12.17 -1.29 -0.16
N PRO A 73 -12.34 -0.18 -0.89
CA PRO A 73 -11.38 0.19 -1.92
C PRO A 73 -9.97 0.41 -1.35
N LEU A 74 -8.96 0.07 -2.15
CA LEU A 74 -7.60 0.57 -1.97
C LEU A 74 -7.49 1.91 -2.68
N THR A 75 -6.87 2.89 -2.03
CA THR A 75 -6.72 4.26 -2.55
C THR A 75 -5.26 4.69 -2.57
N ASN A 76 -4.96 5.71 -3.37
CA ASN A 76 -3.61 6.28 -3.53
C ASN A 76 -2.57 5.21 -3.87
N ILE A 77 -2.91 4.36 -4.86
CA ILE A 77 -2.10 3.21 -5.19
C ILE A 77 -0.96 3.65 -6.10
N HIS A 78 0.27 3.44 -5.66
CA HIS A 78 1.47 3.79 -6.40
C HIS A 78 2.29 2.54 -6.69
N PHE A 79 2.55 2.27 -7.97
CA PHE A 79 3.45 1.20 -8.42
C PHE A 79 4.74 1.83 -8.91
N MET A 80 5.87 1.46 -8.32
CA MET A 80 7.16 2.06 -8.62
C MET A 80 8.22 0.98 -8.85
N ALA A 81 8.89 1.02 -10.00
CA ALA A 81 9.98 0.11 -10.33
C ALA A 81 11.18 0.90 -10.86
N PRO A 82 12.41 0.64 -10.37
CA PRO A 82 13.60 1.16 -11.00
C PRO A 82 13.91 0.39 -12.30
N VAL A 83 14.36 1.11 -13.32
CA VAL A 83 14.72 0.54 -14.62
C VAL A 83 16.17 0.91 -14.92
N GLY A 84 17.07 -0.08 -14.85
CA GLY A 84 18.49 0.07 -15.15
C GLY A 84 18.81 -0.05 -16.64
N GLY A 85 20.10 0.00 -16.98
CA GLY A 85 20.61 -0.17 -18.35
C GLY A 85 20.67 1.11 -19.19
N GLY A 86 20.73 2.28 -18.53
CA GLY A 86 20.86 3.58 -19.20
C GLY A 86 19.71 3.86 -20.15
N VAL A 87 18.49 3.98 -19.62
CA VAL A 87 17.28 4.25 -20.42
C VAL A 87 17.46 5.53 -21.24
N THR A 88 17.49 5.39 -22.56
CA THR A 88 17.63 6.51 -23.51
C THR A 88 16.28 7.05 -23.95
N LYS A 89 15.27 6.18 -24.02
CA LYS A 89 13.92 6.54 -24.45
C LYS A 89 12.87 5.62 -23.84
N VAL A 90 11.77 6.20 -23.36
CA VAL A 90 10.57 5.44 -22.99
C VAL A 90 9.69 5.29 -24.23
N GLN A 91 9.45 4.06 -24.67
CA GLN A 91 8.72 3.79 -25.92
C GLN A 91 7.22 3.63 -25.70
N ALA A 92 6.81 2.93 -24.65
CA ALA A 92 5.40 2.74 -24.32
C ALA A 92 5.19 2.67 -22.80
N MET A 93 4.08 3.25 -22.34
CA MET A 93 3.60 3.16 -20.96
C MET A 93 2.07 3.03 -20.99
N LEU A 94 1.56 1.87 -20.59
CA LEU A 94 0.12 1.56 -20.60
C LEU A 94 -0.28 0.97 -19.25
N PRO A 95 -1.20 1.60 -18.49
CA PRO A 95 -1.72 2.96 -18.67
C PRO A 95 -0.61 4.03 -18.56
N PRO A 96 -0.90 5.32 -18.82
CA PRO A 96 0.07 6.40 -18.68
C PRO A 96 0.78 6.38 -17.32
N ALA A 97 2.10 6.53 -17.36
CA ALA A 97 2.97 6.54 -16.18
C ALA A 97 3.88 7.77 -16.19
N ILE A 98 4.57 7.98 -15.08
CA ILE A 98 5.58 9.02 -14.92
C ILE A 98 6.94 8.33 -14.92
N TRP A 99 7.82 8.70 -15.86
CA TRP A 99 9.22 8.33 -15.85
C TRP A 99 10.05 9.44 -15.18
N ASN A 100 10.84 9.09 -14.17
CA ASN A 100 11.80 9.99 -13.54
C ASN A 100 13.22 9.63 -13.98
N PRO A 101 13.88 10.47 -14.81
CA PRO A 101 15.22 10.21 -15.32
C PRO A 101 16.33 10.40 -14.26
N GLU A 102 16.11 11.19 -13.21
CA GLU A 102 17.11 11.42 -12.14
C GLU A 102 17.25 10.21 -11.22
N THR A 103 16.13 9.52 -10.97
CA THR A 103 16.10 8.33 -10.10
C THR A 103 16.03 7.03 -10.88
N HIS A 104 15.90 7.11 -12.21
CA HIS A 104 15.68 5.99 -13.13
C HIS A 104 14.50 5.10 -12.71
N LYS A 105 13.36 5.71 -12.37
CA LYS A 105 12.16 5.00 -11.90
C LYS A 105 10.95 5.33 -12.73
N ILE A 106 10.14 4.31 -13.01
CA ILE A 106 8.78 4.48 -13.51
C ILE A 106 7.79 4.44 -12.35
N LEU A 107 6.73 5.26 -12.44
CA LEU A 107 5.67 5.38 -11.44
C LEU A 107 4.30 5.38 -12.12
N TRP A 108 3.46 4.39 -11.79
CA TRP A 108 2.03 4.42 -12.07
C TRP A 108 1.25 4.83 -10.83
N LYS A 109 0.19 5.62 -11.04
CA LYS A 109 -0.73 6.04 -9.99
C LYS A 109 -2.14 5.60 -10.35
N ILE A 110 -2.74 4.79 -9.50
CA ILE A 110 -4.15 4.39 -9.58
C ILE A 110 -4.87 5.03 -8.38
N PRO A 111 -5.83 5.94 -8.60
CA PRO A 111 -6.49 6.64 -7.49
C PRO A 111 -7.25 5.70 -6.56
N GLU A 112 -7.95 4.73 -7.13
CA GLU A 112 -8.78 3.78 -6.41
C GLU A 112 -8.86 2.43 -7.14
N LEU A 113 -8.85 1.33 -6.39
CA LEU A 113 -9.07 -0.02 -6.87
C LEU A 113 -10.02 -0.78 -5.93
N SER A 114 -11.07 -1.37 -6.51
CA SER A 114 -12.03 -2.22 -5.81
C SER A 114 -12.65 -3.25 -6.77
N GLN A 115 -13.54 -4.09 -6.26
CA GLN A 115 -14.33 -5.00 -7.10
C GLN A 115 -15.23 -4.27 -8.11
N LYS A 116 -15.53 -2.98 -7.89
CA LYS A 116 -16.32 -2.16 -8.82
C LYS A 116 -15.47 -1.49 -9.90
N SER A 117 -14.15 -1.54 -9.77
CA SER A 117 -13.24 -1.04 -10.80
C SER A 117 -13.34 -1.91 -12.07
N GLU A 118 -12.79 -1.40 -13.16
CA GLU A 118 -12.71 -2.13 -14.43
C GLU A 118 -12.13 -3.54 -14.23
N ASN A 119 -12.68 -4.52 -14.94
CA ASN A 119 -12.31 -5.94 -14.84
C ASN A 119 -12.34 -6.51 -13.41
N GLY A 120 -13.18 -5.96 -12.53
CA GLY A 120 -13.32 -6.45 -11.15
C GLY A 120 -12.10 -6.17 -10.27
N GLY A 121 -11.27 -5.17 -10.64
CA GLY A 121 -10.04 -4.84 -9.93
C GLY A 121 -8.83 -5.68 -10.36
N VAL A 122 -8.91 -6.34 -11.52
CA VAL A 122 -7.79 -7.02 -12.19
C VAL A 122 -7.25 -6.13 -13.30
N GLY A 123 -5.93 -6.00 -13.41
CA GLY A 123 -5.33 -5.22 -14.49
C GLY A 123 -3.85 -5.50 -14.70
N ALA A 124 -3.28 -4.80 -15.68
CA ALA A 124 -1.88 -4.90 -16.04
C ALA A 124 -1.28 -3.53 -16.31
N LEU A 125 -0.02 -3.35 -15.92
CA LEU A 125 0.81 -2.19 -16.23
C LEU A 125 1.96 -2.65 -17.13
N LEU A 126 2.19 -1.92 -18.22
CA LEU A 126 3.17 -2.25 -19.25
C LEU A 126 4.09 -1.05 -19.46
N GLY A 127 5.40 -1.28 -19.41
CA GLY A 127 6.43 -0.30 -19.74
C GLY A 127 7.44 -0.88 -20.72
N ARG A 128 7.74 -0.17 -21.81
CA ARG A 128 8.80 -0.52 -22.76
C ARG A 128 9.84 0.57 -22.83
N PHE A 129 11.10 0.21 -22.65
CA PHE A 129 12.24 1.12 -22.53
C PHE A 129 13.32 0.75 -23.54
N GLN A 130 13.87 1.75 -24.22
CA GLN A 130 15.08 1.64 -25.01
C GLN A 130 16.29 1.93 -24.13
N LEU A 131 17.33 1.12 -24.27
CA LEU A 131 18.51 1.12 -23.41
C LEU A 131 19.75 1.53 -24.19
N ALA A 132 20.73 2.11 -23.50
CA ALA A 132 22.09 2.26 -24.00
C ALA A 132 22.98 1.07 -23.60
N GLU A 133 22.74 0.51 -22.42
CA GLU A 133 23.58 -0.52 -21.80
C GLU A 133 22.70 -1.65 -21.26
N GLY A 134 21.98 -2.35 -22.14
CA GLY A 134 21.16 -3.50 -21.77
C GLY A 134 21.95 -4.81 -21.63
N PRO A 135 21.33 -5.88 -21.11
CA PRO A 135 19.95 -5.91 -20.61
C PRO A 135 19.81 -5.29 -19.21
N THR A 136 18.60 -4.82 -18.89
CA THR A 136 18.29 -4.38 -17.53
C THR A 136 18.27 -5.57 -16.56
N ASN A 137 18.93 -5.44 -15.41
CA ASN A 137 18.75 -6.40 -14.31
C ASN A 137 17.34 -6.23 -13.71
N PRO A 138 16.53 -7.31 -13.60
CA PRO A 138 15.22 -7.25 -12.96
C PRO A 138 15.32 -6.67 -11.56
N ALA A 139 14.48 -5.69 -11.26
CA ALA A 139 14.45 -5.02 -9.98
C ALA A 139 13.11 -5.17 -9.28
N GLN A 140 13.12 -5.01 -7.95
CA GLN A 140 11.93 -5.16 -7.13
C GLN A 140 10.92 -4.04 -7.41
N LEU A 141 9.67 -4.43 -7.67
CA LEU A 141 8.53 -3.51 -7.69
C LEU A 141 8.21 -3.11 -6.24
N THR A 142 8.02 -1.81 -5.99
CA THR A 142 7.46 -1.30 -4.73
C THR A 142 6.05 -0.80 -4.94
N VAL A 143 5.13 -1.18 -4.04
CA VAL A 143 3.74 -0.71 -4.07
C VAL A 143 3.37 0.00 -2.78
N GLN A 144 2.63 1.10 -2.90
CA GLN A 144 2.01 1.80 -1.78
C GLN A 144 0.51 1.91 -2.02
N PHE A 145 -0.28 1.82 -0.95
CA PHE A 145 -1.72 2.08 -0.96
C PHE A 145 -2.23 2.30 0.46
N THR A 146 -3.42 2.85 0.57
CA THR A 146 -4.17 3.01 1.83
C THR A 146 -5.58 2.46 1.68
N SER A 147 -6.21 2.08 2.79
CA SER A 147 -7.65 1.79 2.82
C SER A 147 -8.24 2.20 4.16
N GLU A 148 -9.45 2.76 4.13
CA GLU A 148 -10.21 3.17 5.31
C GLU A 148 -11.57 2.44 5.35
N GLY A 149 -12.08 2.20 6.56
CA GLY A 149 -13.37 1.56 6.80
C GLY A 149 -13.30 0.07 7.16
N THR A 150 -12.12 -0.56 7.08
CA THR A 150 -11.96 -1.99 7.39
C THR A 150 -10.61 -2.32 8.05
N THR A 151 -10.43 -3.56 8.47
CA THR A 151 -9.16 -4.13 8.94
C THR A 151 -8.87 -5.45 8.23
N LEU A 152 -7.60 -5.85 8.20
CA LEU A 152 -7.21 -7.19 7.73
C LEU A 152 -7.41 -8.27 8.81
N SER A 153 -7.44 -7.88 10.09
CA SER A 153 -7.59 -8.83 11.22
C SER A 153 -9.04 -9.22 11.51
N GLY A 154 -10.02 -8.40 11.09
CA GLY A 154 -11.41 -8.52 11.50
C GLY A 154 -11.67 -8.16 12.97
N CYS A 155 -10.65 -7.70 13.70
CA CYS A 155 -10.82 -7.34 15.11
C CYS A 155 -11.76 -6.14 15.27
N ASP A 156 -12.51 -6.15 16.36
CA ASP A 156 -13.32 -5.03 16.78
C ASP A 156 -13.12 -4.70 18.26
N PHE A 157 -13.61 -3.53 18.67
CA PHE A 157 -13.54 -3.05 20.04
C PHE A 157 -14.95 -2.86 20.61
N GLN A 158 -15.11 -3.31 21.84
CA GLN A 158 -16.32 -3.10 22.62
C GLN A 158 -15.94 -2.52 23.99
N LEU A 159 -16.72 -1.53 24.45
CA LEU A 159 -16.62 -1.05 25.82
C LEU A 159 -17.44 -1.95 26.75
N VAL A 160 -16.87 -2.25 27.91
CA VAL A 160 -17.52 -2.99 28.99
C VAL A 160 -17.64 -2.07 30.21
N GLY A 161 -18.84 -2.00 30.79
CA GLY A 161 -19.17 -1.14 31.94
C GLY A 161 -19.82 0.19 31.54
N ALA A 162 -20.19 0.98 32.56
CA ALA A 162 -20.79 2.30 32.39
C ALA A 162 -19.76 3.43 32.59
N GLY A 163 -20.05 4.62 32.07
CA GLY A 163 -19.24 5.84 32.28
C GLY A 163 -18.41 6.30 31.08
N TYR A 164 -18.25 5.45 30.06
CA TYR A 164 -17.59 5.80 28.80
C TYR A 164 -18.45 5.39 27.61
N ARG A 165 -18.29 6.09 26.48
CA ARG A 165 -18.88 5.72 25.19
C ARG A 165 -17.83 5.84 24.08
N LEU A 166 -17.94 4.99 23.07
CA LEU A 166 -17.18 5.15 21.84
C LEU A 166 -17.87 6.22 20.99
N SER A 167 -17.15 7.31 20.68
CA SER A 167 -17.65 8.33 19.74
C SER A 167 -17.44 7.91 18.29
N LEU A 168 -16.33 7.23 18.01
CA LEU A 168 -15.93 6.78 16.68
C LEU A 168 -14.97 5.60 16.80
N VAL A 169 -15.15 4.58 15.95
CA VAL A 169 -14.17 3.49 15.74
C VAL A 169 -13.61 3.64 14.34
N LYS A 170 -12.39 4.18 14.22
CA LYS A 170 -11.72 4.32 12.92
C LYS A 170 -10.91 3.07 12.60
N LYS A 171 -11.29 2.37 11.53
CA LYS A 171 -10.58 1.19 11.00
C LYS A 171 -9.87 1.58 9.69
N ARG A 172 -8.59 1.22 9.56
CA ARG A 172 -7.78 1.48 8.36
C ARG A 172 -6.58 0.55 8.29
N PHE A 173 -6.05 0.35 7.10
CA PHE A 173 -4.73 -0.26 6.88
C PHE A 173 -4.01 0.44 5.73
N SER A 174 -2.70 0.23 5.64
CA SER A 174 -1.86 0.75 4.57
C SER A 174 -0.77 -0.25 4.21
N ALA A 175 -0.28 -0.17 2.98
CA ALA A 175 0.91 -0.90 2.58
C ALA A 175 2.11 -0.48 3.45
N GLY A 176 2.80 -1.46 4.02
CA GLY A 176 4.13 -1.28 4.61
C GLY A 176 5.21 -1.47 3.55
N LYS A 177 6.16 -2.38 3.82
CA LYS A 177 7.09 -2.88 2.80
C LYS A 177 6.34 -3.87 1.88
N TYR A 178 5.77 -3.37 0.79
CA TYR A 178 5.02 -4.16 -0.19
C TYR A 178 5.81 -4.28 -1.49
N LEU A 179 6.42 -5.45 -1.69
CA LEU A 179 7.36 -5.68 -2.79
C LEU A 179 6.93 -6.88 -3.65
N ALA A 180 7.30 -6.87 -4.92
CA ALA A 180 7.20 -8.02 -5.80
C ALA A 180 8.44 -8.14 -6.69
N ASP A 181 8.91 -9.37 -6.84
CA ASP A 181 10.05 -9.74 -7.68
C ASP A 181 9.57 -10.63 -8.84
N ASN A 182 10.48 -10.90 -9.79
CA ASN A 182 10.26 -11.84 -10.89
C ASN A 182 10.38 -13.29 -10.43
#